data_AF-A0A972P4C5-F1
#
_entry.id   AF-A0A972P4C5-F1
#
_cell.length_a   1.000
_cell.length_b   1.000
_cell.length_c   1.000
_cell.angle_alpha   90.00
_cell.angle_beta   90.00
_cell.angle_gamma   90.00
#
_symmetry.space_group_name_H-M   'P 1'
#
loop_
_entity.id
_entity.type
_entity.pdbx_description
1 polymer ?
#
loop_
_entity_poly.entity_id
_entity_poly.type
_entity_poly.pdbx_seq_one_letter_code
_entity_poly.pdbx_strand_id
1 'polypeptide(L)'
;MKKRLFIVFGIVLLVAYLFANAAAAEAQRAVKVKEKQIILKGLSIGMDINEARKICVNLIGKNWTVSQVEDSNALMSHDREFFKKNKMRMFGKQGFLMKNKDGNLTGYGFIIDDDGNGKVTEIFLSGELTDYIFLTNDVHADYFVEEFKKNFGLPNLPWIFRGWQYSSPLGYELTIMTDKSIDLKRNKPNIPRRPKIKFD
;
A
#
# COMPACT_ATOMS: atom_id res chain seq x y z
N MET A 1 -8.64 57.57 22.25
CA MET A 1 -9.46 56.50 21.61
C MET A 1 -8.67 55.55 20.71
N LYS A 2 -7.68 55.98 19.92
CA LYS A 2 -6.99 55.13 18.93
C LYS A 2 -6.25 53.90 19.51
N LYS A 3 -5.54 54.02 20.65
CA LYS A 3 -4.78 52.88 21.25
C LYS A 3 -5.64 51.71 21.73
N ARG A 4 -6.88 51.97 22.21
CA ARG A 4 -7.79 50.91 22.67
C ARG A 4 -8.36 50.08 21.51
N LEU A 5 -8.55 50.70 20.35
CA LEU A 5 -9.04 50.03 19.15
C LEU A 5 -8.03 49.03 18.58
N PHE A 6 -6.73 49.37 18.59
CA PHE A 6 -5.66 48.48 18.13
C PHE A 6 -5.49 47.23 19.01
N ILE A 7 -5.65 47.35 20.32
CA ILE A 7 -5.55 46.21 21.25
C ILE A 7 -6.71 45.24 21.03
N VAL A 8 -7.94 45.77 20.86
CA VAL A 8 -9.12 44.94 20.56
C VAL A 8 -8.95 44.22 19.22
N PHE A 9 -8.44 44.91 18.20
CA PHE A 9 -8.20 44.31 16.89
C PHE A 9 -7.14 43.19 16.93
N GLY A 10 -6.07 43.39 17.71
CA GLY A 10 -5.04 42.37 17.92
C GLY A 10 -5.56 41.11 18.63
N ILE A 11 -6.44 41.27 19.63
CA ILE A 11 -7.08 40.14 20.32
C ILE A 11 -8.02 39.39 19.36
N VAL A 12 -8.80 40.10 18.54
CA VAL A 12 -9.70 39.46 17.57
C VAL A 12 -8.91 38.66 16.53
N LEU A 13 -7.78 39.17 16.04
CA LEU A 13 -6.90 38.44 15.12
C LEU A 13 -6.25 37.21 15.77
N LEU A 14 -5.79 37.33 17.01
CA LEU A 14 -5.22 36.21 17.76
C LEU A 14 -6.25 35.10 17.99
N VAL A 15 -7.47 35.49 18.37
CA VAL A 15 -8.59 34.58 18.58
C VAL A 15 -9.00 33.90 17.26
N ALA A 16 -9.10 34.65 16.17
CA ALA A 16 -9.37 34.08 14.83
C ALA A 16 -8.27 33.12 14.37
N TYR A 17 -7.00 33.43 14.63
CA TYR A 17 -5.86 32.55 14.33
C TYR A 17 -5.89 31.25 15.17
N LEU A 18 -6.21 31.35 16.46
CA LEU A 18 -6.37 30.19 17.33
C LEU A 18 -7.54 29.31 16.92
N PHE A 19 -8.69 29.90 16.54
CA PHE A 19 -9.84 29.15 16.03
C PHE A 19 -9.56 28.52 14.66
N ALA A 20 -8.84 29.19 13.77
CA ALA A 20 -8.46 28.62 12.47
C ALA A 20 -7.51 27.42 12.64
N ASN A 21 -6.56 27.49 13.58
CA ASN A 21 -5.67 26.38 13.90
C ASN A 21 -6.41 25.23 14.62
N ALA A 22 -7.35 25.55 15.51
CA ALA A 22 -8.20 24.55 16.16
C ALA A 22 -9.10 23.83 15.15
N ALA A 23 -9.72 24.57 14.21
CA ALA A 23 -10.52 24.01 13.14
C ALA A 23 -9.70 23.20 12.13
N ALA A 24 -8.45 23.60 11.83
CA ALA A 24 -7.53 22.81 11.02
C ALA A 24 -7.07 21.54 11.75
N ALA A 25 -6.82 21.61 13.06
CA ALA A 25 -6.50 20.46 13.90
C ALA A 25 -7.71 19.54 14.10
N GLU A 26 -8.92 20.07 14.19
CA GLU A 26 -10.18 19.31 14.20
C GLU A 26 -10.48 18.71 12.84
N ALA A 27 -10.21 19.40 11.72
CA ALA A 27 -10.32 18.85 10.38
C ALA A 27 -9.31 17.71 10.16
N GLN A 28 -8.07 17.84 10.65
CA GLN A 28 -7.09 16.75 10.67
C GLN A 28 -7.51 15.60 11.63
N ARG A 29 -8.16 15.91 12.76
CA ARG A 29 -8.74 14.91 13.68
C ARG A 29 -10.04 14.29 13.15
N ALA A 30 -10.75 14.96 12.25
CA ALA A 30 -11.97 14.50 11.61
C ALA A 30 -11.68 13.71 10.33
N VAL A 31 -10.57 13.99 9.62
CA VAL A 31 -10.00 13.08 8.59
C VAL A 31 -9.49 11.78 9.23
N LYS A 32 -9.28 11.78 10.55
CA LYS A 32 -9.20 10.57 11.39
C LYS A 32 -10.56 9.86 11.54
N VAL A 33 -11.46 9.95 10.55
CA VAL A 33 -12.50 8.95 10.32
C VAL A 33 -11.78 7.64 10.02
N LYS A 34 -11.51 6.87 11.09
CA LYS A 34 -11.16 5.44 11.16
C LYS A 34 -10.71 4.80 9.86
N GLU A 35 -9.59 5.24 9.29
CA GLU A 35 -8.89 4.41 8.32
C GLU A 35 -8.61 3.06 8.97
N LYS A 36 -9.10 1.98 8.36
CA LYS A 36 -8.84 0.62 8.83
C LYS A 36 -7.53 0.17 8.23
N GLN A 37 -6.77 -0.64 8.98
CA GLN A 37 -5.67 -1.40 8.40
C GLN A 37 -6.21 -2.18 7.18
N ILE A 38 -5.53 -2.06 6.05
CA ILE A 38 -5.88 -2.82 4.85
C ILE A 38 -5.50 -4.28 5.08
N ILE A 39 -6.53 -5.13 5.13
CA ILE A 39 -6.41 -6.59 5.24
C ILE A 39 -7.05 -7.20 3.99
N LEU A 40 -6.22 -7.69 3.06
CA LEU A 40 -6.64 -8.28 1.80
C LEU A 40 -6.87 -9.77 1.97
N LYS A 41 -8.12 -10.18 2.21
CA LYS A 41 -8.49 -11.61 2.39
C LYS A 41 -7.64 -12.33 3.46
N GLY A 42 -7.34 -11.62 4.55
CA GLY A 42 -6.49 -12.11 5.65
C GLY A 42 -5.01 -11.77 5.52
N LEU A 43 -4.56 -11.26 4.37
CA LEU A 43 -3.20 -10.80 4.16
C LEU A 43 -3.04 -9.36 4.66
N SER A 44 -1.97 -9.06 5.39
CA SER A 44 -1.69 -7.71 5.88
C SER A 44 -0.19 -7.42 5.97
N ILE A 45 0.18 -6.15 5.84
CA ILE A 45 1.55 -5.71 6.10
C ILE A 45 1.92 -5.98 7.56
N GLY A 46 3.12 -6.53 7.79
CA GLY A 46 3.66 -6.85 9.11
C GLY A 46 3.32 -8.26 9.62
N MET A 47 2.47 -9.01 8.93
CA MET A 47 2.19 -10.41 9.29
C MET A 47 3.41 -11.32 9.03
N ASP A 48 3.40 -12.52 9.61
CA ASP A 48 4.44 -13.51 9.31
C ASP A 48 4.35 -14.00 7.86
N ILE A 49 5.48 -14.08 7.17
CA ILE A 49 5.51 -14.46 5.75
C ILE A 49 5.07 -15.91 5.51
N ASN A 50 5.32 -16.82 6.45
CA ASN A 50 4.88 -18.20 6.33
C ASN A 50 3.37 -18.35 6.59
N GLU A 51 2.82 -17.52 7.49
CA GLU A 51 1.37 -17.40 7.66
C GLU A 51 0.72 -16.83 6.41
N ALA A 52 1.29 -15.77 5.82
CA ALA A 52 0.81 -15.19 4.58
C ALA A 52 0.78 -16.25 3.45
N ARG A 53 1.84 -17.05 3.35
CA ARG A 53 1.91 -18.16 2.39
C ARG A 53 0.80 -19.18 2.60
N LYS A 54 0.53 -19.60 3.84
CA LYS A 54 -0.57 -20.53 4.16
C LYS A 54 -1.92 -19.96 3.76
N ILE A 55 -2.15 -18.67 4.01
CA ILE A 55 -3.37 -17.97 3.57
C ILE A 55 -3.47 -18.02 2.03
N CYS A 56 -2.40 -17.66 1.32
CA CYS A 56 -2.39 -17.69 -0.14
C CYS A 56 -2.67 -19.09 -0.71
N VAL A 57 -2.05 -20.14 -0.17
CA VAL A 57 -2.31 -21.54 -0.58
C VAL A 57 -3.79 -21.88 -0.46
N ASN A 58 -4.44 -21.44 0.61
CA ASN A 58 -5.87 -21.67 0.82
C ASN A 58 -6.75 -20.83 -0.10
N LEU A 59 -6.36 -19.58 -0.39
CA LEU A 59 -7.13 -18.66 -1.23
C LEU A 59 -7.11 -19.07 -2.71
N ILE A 60 -5.96 -19.49 -3.23
CA ILE A 60 -5.80 -19.67 -4.68
C ILE A 60 -6.15 -21.08 -5.17
N GLY A 61 -6.30 -22.02 -4.24
CA GLY A 61 -6.75 -23.38 -4.51
C GLY A 61 -5.88 -24.12 -5.51
N LYS A 62 -6.51 -24.96 -6.35
CA LYS A 62 -5.78 -25.82 -7.29
C LYS A 62 -5.36 -25.11 -8.59
N ASN A 63 -5.89 -23.93 -8.90
CA ASN A 63 -5.71 -23.29 -10.22
C ASN A 63 -4.45 -22.43 -10.33
N TRP A 64 -3.78 -22.25 -9.21
CA TRP A 64 -2.57 -21.49 -9.09
C TRP A 64 -1.55 -22.26 -8.28
N THR A 65 -0.30 -21.85 -8.39
CA THR A 65 0.82 -22.39 -7.62
C THR A 65 1.31 -21.33 -6.65
N VAL A 66 1.73 -21.76 -5.45
CA VAL A 66 2.45 -20.91 -4.49
C VAL A 66 3.83 -21.50 -4.30
N SER A 67 4.88 -20.73 -4.63
CA SER A 67 6.26 -21.15 -4.37
C SER A 67 6.51 -21.30 -2.86
N GLN A 68 7.66 -21.88 -2.51
CA GLN A 68 8.16 -21.75 -1.13
C GLN A 68 8.58 -20.30 -0.85
N VAL A 69 8.77 -19.98 0.43
CA VAL A 69 9.44 -18.74 0.82
C VAL A 69 10.93 -18.93 0.55
N GLU A 70 11.47 -18.15 -0.37
CA GLU A 70 12.86 -18.25 -0.80
C GLU A 70 13.47 -16.86 -0.96
N ASP A 71 14.80 -16.81 -1.09
CA ASP A 71 15.47 -15.57 -1.44
C ASP A 71 15.12 -15.12 -2.86
N SER A 72 15.25 -13.82 -3.09
CA SER A 72 14.87 -13.19 -4.36
C SER A 72 15.59 -13.76 -5.58
N ASN A 73 16.84 -14.22 -5.44
CA ASN A 73 17.56 -14.80 -6.57
C ASN A 73 17.02 -16.19 -6.92
N ALA A 74 16.73 -17.01 -5.91
CA ALA A 74 16.08 -18.30 -6.08
C ALA A 74 14.70 -18.15 -6.75
N LEU A 75 13.85 -17.25 -6.24
CA LEU A 75 12.51 -17.00 -6.80
C LEU A 75 12.53 -16.57 -8.27
N MET A 76 13.51 -15.75 -8.65
CA MET A 76 13.62 -15.25 -10.03
C MET A 76 14.41 -16.19 -10.94
N SER A 77 15.09 -17.22 -10.43
CA SER A 77 16.07 -17.99 -11.20
C SER A 77 15.50 -18.61 -12.48
N HIS A 78 14.28 -19.16 -12.39
CA HIS A 78 13.59 -19.81 -13.50
C HIS A 78 12.92 -18.82 -14.47
N ASP A 79 12.64 -17.59 -14.03
CA ASP A 79 11.86 -16.59 -14.79
C ASP A 79 12.63 -15.30 -15.06
N ARG A 80 13.94 -15.26 -14.78
CA ARG A 80 14.75 -14.04 -14.74
C ARG A 80 14.62 -13.21 -16.02
N GLU A 81 14.62 -13.86 -17.17
CA GLU A 81 14.48 -13.19 -18.47
C GLU A 81 13.08 -12.59 -18.66
N PHE A 82 12.03 -13.23 -18.15
CA PHE A 82 10.69 -12.65 -18.12
C PHE A 82 10.63 -11.41 -17.23
N PHE A 83 11.20 -11.47 -16.02
CA PHE A 83 11.26 -10.33 -15.10
C PHE A 83 12.00 -9.15 -15.72
N LYS A 84 13.15 -9.39 -16.35
CA LYS A 84 13.93 -8.36 -17.06
C LYS A 84 13.15 -7.78 -18.24
N LYS A 85 12.61 -8.63 -19.12
CA LYS A 85 11.90 -8.21 -20.34
C LYS A 85 10.69 -7.33 -20.00
N ASN A 86 9.93 -7.72 -18.99
CA ASN A 86 8.73 -7.02 -18.57
C ASN A 86 9.01 -5.92 -17.53
N LYS A 87 10.28 -5.67 -17.20
CA LYS A 87 10.70 -4.71 -16.17
C LYS A 87 9.95 -4.91 -14.86
N MET A 88 9.64 -6.16 -14.52
CA MET A 88 9.00 -6.50 -13.26
C MET A 88 9.95 -6.15 -12.13
N ARG A 89 9.37 -5.61 -11.06
CA ARG A 89 10.12 -5.18 -9.89
C ARG A 89 10.80 -6.39 -9.25
N MET A 90 12.07 -6.25 -8.88
CA MET A 90 12.80 -7.33 -8.21
C MET A 90 12.28 -7.52 -6.79
N PHE A 91 12.23 -8.76 -6.33
CA PHE A 91 11.88 -9.10 -4.95
C PHE A 91 12.91 -8.52 -3.97
N GLY A 92 12.48 -8.29 -2.71
CA GLY A 92 13.30 -7.77 -1.61
C GLY A 92 14.42 -8.73 -1.17
N LYS A 93 14.47 -9.13 0.10
CA LYS A 93 15.42 -10.17 0.54
C LYS A 93 14.88 -11.58 0.33
N GLN A 94 13.63 -11.78 0.72
CA GLN A 94 12.93 -13.04 0.55
C GLN A 94 11.45 -12.78 0.23
N GLY A 95 10.78 -13.80 -0.29
CA GLY A 95 9.39 -13.67 -0.71
C GLY A 95 8.80 -15.00 -1.12
N PHE A 96 7.58 -14.97 -1.65
CA PHE A 96 7.05 -16.07 -2.44
C PHE A 96 6.21 -15.55 -3.59
N LEU A 97 6.07 -16.40 -4.59
CA LEU A 97 5.37 -16.14 -5.84
C LEU A 97 4.07 -16.94 -5.91
N MET A 98 3.07 -16.30 -6.48
CA MET A 98 1.83 -16.92 -6.94
C MET A 98 1.81 -16.84 -8.47
N LYS A 99 1.57 -17.97 -9.14
CA LYS A 99 1.46 -18.05 -10.60
C LYS A 99 0.26 -18.88 -11.00
N ASN A 100 -0.38 -18.56 -12.12
CA ASN A 100 -1.42 -19.42 -12.66
C ASN A 100 -0.84 -20.79 -13.11
N LYS A 101 -1.73 -21.76 -13.31
CA LYS A 101 -1.39 -23.15 -13.68
C LYS A 101 -0.49 -23.29 -14.90
N ASP A 102 -0.60 -22.37 -15.85
CA ASP A 102 0.19 -22.39 -17.08
C ASP A 102 1.64 -21.92 -16.85
N GLY A 103 1.98 -21.57 -15.60
CA GLY A 103 3.29 -21.00 -15.24
C GLY A 103 3.50 -19.60 -15.79
N ASN A 104 2.46 -19.01 -16.40
CA ASN A 104 2.52 -17.73 -17.07
C ASN A 104 2.40 -16.60 -16.04
N LEU A 105 3.37 -15.70 -16.04
CA LEU A 105 3.36 -14.48 -15.23
C LEU A 105 2.40 -13.40 -15.78
N THR A 106 1.38 -13.79 -16.55
CA THR A 106 0.26 -12.90 -16.95
C THR A 106 -0.71 -12.71 -15.78
N GLY A 107 -0.91 -13.77 -15.01
CA GLY A 107 -1.55 -13.76 -13.71
C GLY A 107 -0.52 -14.12 -12.66
N TYR A 108 -0.12 -13.14 -11.84
CA TYR A 108 0.87 -13.37 -10.80
C TYR A 108 0.62 -12.52 -9.56
N GLY A 109 1.17 -12.96 -8.45
CA GLY A 109 1.27 -12.14 -7.26
C GLY A 109 2.57 -12.43 -6.54
N PHE A 110 2.99 -11.50 -5.70
CA PHE A 110 4.14 -11.71 -4.85
C PHE A 110 3.93 -11.12 -3.49
N ILE A 111 4.49 -11.78 -2.48
CA ILE A 111 4.56 -11.26 -1.13
C ILE A 111 6.01 -11.24 -0.73
N ILE A 112 6.50 -10.09 -0.30
CA ILE A 112 7.92 -9.82 -0.05
C ILE A 112 8.14 -9.50 1.42
N ASP A 113 9.26 -9.98 1.94
CA ASP A 113 9.95 -9.47 3.12
C ASP A 113 11.27 -8.82 2.67
N ASP A 114 11.26 -7.48 2.61
CA ASP A 114 12.40 -6.68 2.17
C ASP A 114 13.48 -6.54 3.25
N ASP A 115 13.13 -6.76 4.52
CA ASP A 115 14.05 -6.59 5.64
C ASP A 115 14.75 -7.90 6.03
N GLY A 116 14.17 -9.05 5.68
CA GLY A 116 14.64 -10.39 6.04
C GLY A 116 14.34 -10.76 7.49
N ASN A 117 13.30 -10.17 8.08
CA ASN A 117 12.90 -10.40 9.47
C ASN A 117 11.69 -11.35 9.60
N GLY A 118 11.31 -12.00 8.50
CA GLY A 118 10.17 -12.90 8.41
C GLY A 118 8.82 -12.19 8.29
N LYS A 119 8.78 -10.86 8.13
CA LYS A 119 7.52 -10.08 8.08
C LYS A 119 7.23 -9.53 6.70
N VAL A 120 5.95 -9.58 6.34
CA VAL A 120 5.46 -9.05 5.06
C VAL A 120 5.64 -7.54 5.01
N THR A 121 6.35 -7.07 3.99
CA THR A 121 6.57 -5.64 3.71
C THR A 121 5.88 -5.16 2.45
N GLU A 122 5.53 -6.06 1.53
CA GLU A 122 4.82 -5.74 0.29
C GLU A 122 3.93 -6.91 -0.13
N ILE A 123 2.74 -6.61 -0.62
CA ILE A 123 1.76 -7.54 -1.17
C ILE A 123 1.37 -6.99 -2.53
N PHE A 124 1.68 -7.75 -3.58
CA PHE A 124 1.25 -7.47 -4.93
C PHE A 124 0.36 -8.58 -5.46
N LEU A 125 -0.76 -8.20 -6.04
CA LEU A 125 -1.69 -9.07 -6.77
C LEU A 125 -1.91 -8.46 -8.15
N SER A 126 -1.63 -9.19 -9.24
CA SER A 126 -1.98 -8.73 -10.58
C SER A 126 -3.50 -8.68 -10.77
N GLY A 127 -3.97 -7.98 -11.79
CA GLY A 127 -5.40 -7.89 -12.12
C GLY A 127 -6.11 -9.24 -12.20
N GLU A 128 -5.52 -10.20 -12.93
CA GLU A 128 -6.06 -11.57 -13.04
C GLU A 128 -6.13 -12.27 -11.67
N LEU A 129 -5.12 -12.11 -10.81
CA LEU A 129 -5.12 -12.70 -9.47
C LEU A 129 -6.11 -12.00 -8.53
N THR A 130 -6.22 -10.68 -8.61
CA THR A 130 -7.23 -9.90 -7.90
C THR A 130 -8.62 -10.38 -8.31
N ASP A 131 -8.89 -10.48 -9.60
CA ASP A 131 -10.18 -10.96 -10.10
C ASP A 131 -10.50 -12.37 -9.66
N TYR A 132 -9.51 -13.25 -9.64
CA TYR A 132 -9.66 -14.61 -9.13
C TYR A 132 -9.99 -14.64 -7.62
N ILE A 133 -9.25 -13.90 -6.80
CA ILE A 133 -9.37 -13.91 -5.33
C ILE A 133 -10.64 -13.17 -4.84
N PHE A 134 -10.97 -12.07 -5.50
CA PHE A 134 -12.06 -11.17 -5.11
C PHE A 134 -13.35 -11.41 -5.92
N LEU A 135 -13.30 -12.26 -6.95
CA LEU A 135 -14.43 -12.56 -7.84
C LEU A 135 -14.94 -11.30 -8.56
N THR A 136 -14.02 -10.52 -9.12
CA THR A 136 -14.31 -9.20 -9.69
C THR A 136 -14.16 -9.12 -11.22
N ASN A 137 -14.12 -10.26 -11.93
CA ASN A 137 -13.95 -10.31 -13.39
C ASN A 137 -14.94 -9.40 -14.14
N ASP A 138 -16.20 -9.38 -13.71
CA ASP A 138 -17.28 -8.62 -14.36
C ASP A 138 -17.41 -7.18 -13.84
N VAL A 139 -16.47 -6.74 -13.00
CA VAL A 139 -16.49 -5.44 -12.34
C VAL A 139 -15.44 -4.51 -12.97
N HIS A 140 -15.89 -3.31 -13.37
CA HIS A 140 -15.01 -2.26 -13.85
C HIS A 140 -14.11 -1.72 -12.72
N ALA A 141 -12.89 -1.29 -13.06
CA ALA A 141 -11.90 -0.84 -12.08
C ALA A 141 -12.38 0.34 -11.23
N ASP A 142 -13.11 1.30 -11.81
CA ASP A 142 -13.65 2.44 -11.06
C ASP A 142 -14.60 2.00 -9.93
N TYR A 143 -15.51 1.08 -10.23
CA TYR A 143 -16.46 0.56 -9.23
C TYR A 143 -15.72 -0.25 -8.17
N PHE A 144 -14.75 -1.07 -8.59
CA PHE A 144 -13.90 -1.81 -7.67
C PHE A 144 -13.19 -0.86 -6.67
N VAL A 145 -12.61 0.24 -7.15
CA VAL A 145 -11.91 1.21 -6.31
C VAL A 145 -12.85 1.96 -5.37
N GLU A 146 -14.05 2.35 -5.83
CA GLU A 146 -15.03 3.00 -4.94
C GLU A 146 -15.49 2.08 -3.80
N GLU A 147 -15.77 0.80 -4.10
CA GLU A 147 -16.08 -0.17 -3.05
C GLU A 147 -14.88 -0.45 -2.14
N PHE A 148 -13.66 -0.49 -2.68
CA PHE A 148 -12.43 -0.62 -1.91
C PHE A 148 -12.24 0.55 -0.93
N LYS A 149 -12.38 1.79 -1.42
CA LYS A 149 -12.33 3.02 -0.62
C LYS A 149 -13.32 2.98 0.53
N LYS A 150 -14.57 2.64 0.24
CA LYS A 150 -15.66 2.56 1.21
C LYS A 150 -15.40 1.50 2.27
N ASN A 151 -14.93 0.32 1.87
CA ASN A 151 -14.68 -0.79 2.80
C ASN A 151 -13.60 -0.46 3.85
N PHE A 152 -12.49 0.14 3.40
CA PHE A 152 -11.34 0.47 4.24
C PHE A 152 -11.35 1.89 4.82
N GLY A 153 -12.34 2.71 4.46
CA GLY A 153 -12.46 4.08 4.96
C GLY A 153 -11.34 4.98 4.44
N LEU A 154 -11.01 4.88 3.15
CA LEU A 154 -9.94 5.65 2.52
C LEU A 154 -10.50 6.99 2.04
N PRO A 155 -10.14 8.13 2.66
CA PRO A 155 -10.79 9.42 2.41
C PRO A 155 -10.44 9.99 1.02
N ASN A 156 -9.29 9.63 0.46
CA ASN A 156 -8.89 10.04 -0.88
C ASN A 156 -8.00 8.96 -1.52
N LEU A 157 -8.28 8.62 -2.78
CA LEU A 157 -7.45 7.74 -3.61
C LEU A 157 -7.25 8.52 -4.92
N PRO A 158 -6.29 9.45 -4.99
CA PRO A 158 -6.08 10.27 -6.18
C PRO A 158 -5.69 9.42 -7.38
N TRP A 159 -6.21 9.81 -8.54
CA TRP A 159 -5.83 9.23 -9.83
C TRP A 159 -4.37 9.56 -10.15
N ILE A 160 -3.64 8.55 -10.62
CA ILE A 160 -2.29 8.64 -11.18
C ILE A 160 -2.30 8.07 -12.60
N PHE A 161 -1.17 8.13 -13.29
CA PHE A 161 -1.08 7.51 -14.63
C PHE A 161 -1.43 6.01 -14.56
N ARG A 162 -2.59 5.65 -15.13
CA ARG A 162 -3.16 4.28 -15.20
C ARG A 162 -3.57 3.67 -13.85
N GLY A 163 -3.99 4.46 -12.87
CA GLY A 163 -4.53 3.91 -11.64
C GLY A 163 -4.80 4.93 -10.56
N TRP A 164 -4.80 4.48 -9.32
CA TRP A 164 -5.00 5.27 -8.12
C TRP A 164 -3.91 4.95 -7.10
N GLN A 165 -3.48 5.95 -6.34
CA GLN A 165 -2.44 5.78 -5.33
C GLN A 165 -2.84 6.45 -4.02
N TYR A 166 -2.54 5.83 -2.89
CA TYR A 166 -2.81 6.37 -1.57
C TYR A 166 -1.63 6.14 -0.64
N SER A 167 -1.18 7.21 0.01
CA SER A 167 -0.21 7.14 1.10
C SER A 167 -0.94 7.20 2.43
N SER A 168 -0.89 6.11 3.18
CA SER A 168 -1.55 6.00 4.47
C SER A 168 -0.74 6.67 5.59
N PRO A 169 -1.40 7.38 6.53
CA PRO A 169 -0.80 7.79 7.79
C PRO A 169 -0.36 6.61 8.67
N LEU A 170 -0.83 5.38 8.41
CA LEU A 170 -0.39 4.16 9.09
C LEU A 170 0.93 3.60 8.54
N GLY A 171 1.56 4.28 7.58
CA GLY A 171 2.90 3.94 7.10
C GLY A 171 2.92 2.88 5.99
N TYR A 172 1.91 2.86 5.13
CA TYR A 172 1.91 2.08 3.88
C TYR A 172 1.49 2.93 2.69
N GLU A 173 1.82 2.47 1.49
CA GLU A 173 1.34 3.00 0.23
C GLU A 173 0.55 1.91 -0.48
N LEU A 174 -0.62 2.29 -0.98
CA LEU A 174 -1.49 1.47 -1.80
C LEU A 174 -1.48 2.03 -3.22
N THR A 175 -1.31 1.17 -4.22
CA THR A 175 -1.58 1.46 -5.62
C THR A 175 -2.59 0.46 -6.14
N ILE A 176 -3.63 0.93 -6.84
CA ILE A 176 -4.56 0.09 -7.59
C ILE A 176 -4.48 0.53 -9.05
N MET A 177 -4.18 -0.37 -9.96
CA MET A 177 -4.08 -0.07 -11.39
C MET A 177 -5.43 -0.24 -12.11
N THR A 178 -5.55 0.27 -13.33
CA THR A 178 -6.78 0.13 -14.14
C THR A 178 -7.12 -1.30 -14.52
N ASP A 179 -6.18 -2.23 -14.42
CA ASP A 179 -6.43 -3.67 -14.58
C ASP A 179 -6.81 -4.36 -13.25
N LYS A 180 -7.02 -3.58 -12.17
CA LYS A 180 -7.28 -4.04 -10.79
C LYS A 180 -6.08 -4.70 -10.10
N SER A 181 -4.87 -4.57 -10.64
CA SER A 181 -3.67 -4.95 -9.89
C SER A 181 -3.57 -4.12 -8.61
N ILE A 182 -3.34 -4.78 -7.48
CA ILE A 182 -3.15 -4.14 -6.16
C ILE A 182 -1.68 -4.28 -5.77
N ASP A 183 -1.03 -3.16 -5.45
CA ASP A 183 0.26 -3.10 -4.78
C ASP A 183 0.09 -2.41 -3.43
N LEU A 184 0.26 -3.14 -2.33
CA LEU A 184 0.28 -2.60 -0.98
C LEU A 184 1.67 -2.79 -0.40
N LYS A 185 2.38 -1.71 -0.09
CA LYS A 185 3.75 -1.74 0.43
C LYS A 185 3.90 -0.90 1.68
N ARG A 186 4.75 -1.33 2.60
CA ARG A 186 5.12 -0.54 3.77
C ARG A 186 5.96 0.65 3.32
N ASN A 187 5.54 1.85 3.69
CA ASN A 187 6.37 3.04 3.55
C ASN A 187 7.48 2.94 4.60
N LYS A 188 8.71 2.67 4.15
CA LYS A 188 9.87 2.91 5.01
C LYS A 188 9.89 4.42 5.28
N PRO A 189 9.92 4.88 6.55
CA PRO A 189 10.10 6.29 6.81
C PRO A 189 11.37 6.72 6.07
N ASN A 190 11.23 7.69 5.17
CA ASN A 190 12.37 8.30 4.51
C ASN A 190 13.08 9.10 5.60
N ILE A 191 13.90 8.44 6.42
CA ILE A 191 14.74 9.11 7.39
C ILE A 191 15.72 9.90 6.53
N PRO A 192 15.59 11.24 6.43
CA PRO A 192 16.54 12.00 5.64
C PRO A 192 17.91 11.69 6.24
N ARG A 193 18.86 11.27 5.38
CA ARG A 193 20.25 11.09 5.81
C ARG A 193 20.66 12.38 6.49
N ARG A 194 20.70 12.39 7.83
CA ARG A 194 21.20 13.55 8.56
C ARG A 194 22.59 13.81 7.99
N PRO A 195 22.89 15.03 7.49
CA PRO A 195 24.23 15.33 7.06
C PRO A 195 25.16 15.02 8.23
N LYS A 196 26.15 14.15 8.00
CA LYS A 196 27.22 13.91 8.95
C LYS A 196 28.10 15.16 8.96
N ILE A 197 27.66 16.19 9.68
CA ILE A 197 28.52 17.32 9.98
C ILE A 197 29.53 16.81 10.99
N LYS A 198 30.80 16.78 10.58
CA LYS A 198 31.93 16.55 11.46
C LYS A 198 32.41 17.91 11.97
N PHE A 199 32.55 18.06 13.28
CA PHE A 199 33.18 19.22 13.92
C PHE A 199 34.60 18.83 14.34
N ASP A 200 35.37 18.34 13.37
CA ASP A 200 36.78 18.01 13.53
C ASP A 200 37.61 19.30 13.32
#